data_AF-A0A845LCF9-F1
#
_entry.id   AF-A0A845LCF9-F1
#
_cell.length_a   1.000
_cell.length_b   1.000
_cell.length_c   1.000
_cell.angle_alpha   90.00
_cell.angle_beta   90.00
_cell.angle_gamma   90.00
#
_symmetry.space_group_name_H-M   'P 1'
#
loop_
_entity.id
_entity.type
_entity.pdbx_description
1 polymer ?
#
loop_
_entity_poly.entity_id
_entity_poly.type
_entity_poly.pdbx_seq_one_letter_code
_entity_poly.pdbx_strand_id
1 'polypeptide(L)'
;MFNSKMKKEAIKQLTAVGQEYATIGEKVKDNSILLLKQRQDASTCIKEVESYINRLANTPKEFQSKFEEIRIQVDKFRAILDLQFDDKKAQQVTGSVSGAGVAMGAGVAAFGPSAAMAIATTFGTASTGTAISALSGAAATNAALAWLGGGALAAGGGGMAAGNALLAMTGPIGWAIGGLAITGGAVFMRKKNKEIALKAQSEALKISKSIAVLKAADLEISRLTILTQEHSNNLAKQLALLEQRAPLDYKDFDNDQKYEIGALVNNTLALSELINKKVGYAN
;
A
#
# COMPACT_ATOMS: atom_id res chain seq x y z
N MET A 1 29.37 17.60 34.38
CA MET A 1 28.03 18.14 34.05
C MET A 1 27.07 17.00 33.68
N PHE A 2 26.32 16.45 34.65
CA PHE A 2 25.41 15.31 34.46
C PHE A 2 24.33 15.54 33.37
N ASN A 3 23.63 16.69 33.41
CA ASN A 3 22.57 17.01 32.45
C ASN A 3 23.07 17.16 31.00
N SER A 4 24.35 17.52 30.79
CA SER A 4 24.93 17.60 29.45
C SER A 4 25.15 16.21 28.83
N LYS A 5 25.57 15.22 29.64
CA LYS A 5 25.70 13.83 29.22
C LYS A 5 24.34 13.23 28.90
N MET A 6 23.33 13.45 29.76
CA MET A 6 21.95 13.01 29.51
C MET A 6 21.38 13.57 28.20
N LYS A 7 21.56 14.87 27.94
CA LYS A 7 21.14 15.49 26.68
C LYS A 7 21.79 14.82 25.47
N LYS A 8 23.11 14.61 25.50
CA LYS A 8 23.84 13.98 24.39
C LYS A 8 23.34 12.56 24.13
N GLU A 9 23.11 11.79 25.19
CA GLU A 9 22.60 10.42 25.05
C GLU A 9 21.17 10.39 24.49
N ALA A 10 20.28 11.24 25.00
CA ALA A 10 18.90 11.32 24.51
C ALA A 10 18.82 11.74 23.04
N ILE A 11 19.68 12.67 22.60
CA ILE A 11 19.78 13.08 21.18
C ILE A 11 20.33 11.93 20.33
N LYS A 12 21.35 11.21 20.83
CA LYS A 12 21.91 10.04 20.13
C LYS A 12 20.86 8.95 19.95
N GLN A 13 20.06 8.66 20.98
CA GLN A 13 18.95 7.71 20.90
C GLN A 13 17.90 8.17 19.90
N LEU A 14 17.43 9.43 19.99
CA LEU A 14 16.52 10.01 19.01
C LEU A 14 17.06 9.87 17.57
N THR A 15 18.39 9.96 17.41
CA THR A 15 19.08 9.73 16.13
C THR A 15 19.01 8.32 15.62
N ALA A 16 19.32 7.36 16.47
CA ALA A 16 19.22 5.95 16.11
C ALA A 16 17.79 5.58 15.68
N VAL A 17 16.77 5.96 16.47
CA VAL A 17 15.37 5.63 16.10
C VAL A 17 14.89 6.39 14.88
N GLY A 18 15.30 7.64 14.67
CA GLY A 18 14.97 8.36 13.45
C GLY A 18 15.51 7.65 12.21
N GLN A 19 16.77 7.20 12.23
CA GLN A 19 17.37 6.44 11.12
C GLN A 19 16.66 5.11 10.87
N GLU A 20 16.31 4.37 11.92
CA GLU A 20 15.52 3.14 11.80
C GLU A 20 14.15 3.41 11.18
N TYR A 21 13.48 4.48 11.61
CA TYR A 21 12.17 4.90 11.09
C TYR A 21 12.22 5.26 9.59
N ALA A 22 13.25 5.98 9.13
CA ALA A 22 13.44 6.23 7.70
C ALA A 22 13.66 4.93 6.92
N THR A 23 14.49 4.02 7.44
CA THR A 23 14.81 2.75 6.78
C THR A 23 13.57 1.87 6.61
N ILE A 24 12.74 1.72 7.65
CA ILE A 24 11.50 0.95 7.53
C ILE A 24 10.47 1.66 6.64
N GLY A 25 10.40 2.99 6.67
CA GLY A 25 9.51 3.76 5.80
C GLY A 25 9.85 3.56 4.31
N GLU A 26 11.14 3.53 3.96
CA GLU A 26 11.58 3.21 2.60
C GLU A 26 11.20 1.77 2.19
N LYS A 27 11.40 0.80 3.08
CA LYS A 27 11.00 -0.59 2.83
C LYS A 27 9.49 -0.73 2.59
N VAL A 28 8.67 -0.09 3.42
CA VAL A 28 7.20 -0.09 3.28
C VAL A 28 6.78 0.51 1.94
N LYS A 29 7.43 1.61 1.52
CA LYS A 29 7.20 2.25 0.22
C LYS A 29 7.50 1.27 -0.93
N ASP A 30 8.67 0.63 -0.92
CA ASP A 30 9.09 -0.29 -1.99
C ASP A 30 8.20 -1.55 -2.06
N ASN A 31 7.86 -2.13 -0.91
CA ASN A 31 6.95 -3.28 -0.85
C ASN A 31 5.53 -2.93 -1.28
N SER A 32 5.07 -1.72 -1.01
CA SER A 32 3.76 -1.26 -1.46
C SER A 32 3.70 -1.02 -2.97
N ILE A 33 4.80 -0.54 -3.55
CA ILE A 33 4.98 -0.45 -5.01
C ILE A 33 4.86 -1.84 -5.63
N LEU A 34 5.54 -2.83 -5.04
CA LEU A 34 5.46 -4.21 -5.50
C LEU A 34 4.04 -4.76 -5.39
N LEU A 35 3.34 -4.54 -4.28
CA LEU A 35 1.94 -4.93 -4.10
C LEU A 35 1.04 -4.31 -5.17
N LEU A 36 1.21 -3.02 -5.45
CA LEU A 36 0.44 -2.33 -6.49
C LEU A 36 0.64 -3.01 -7.84
N LYS A 37 1.89 -3.24 -8.25
CA LYS A 37 2.21 -3.93 -9.50
C LYS A 37 1.54 -5.30 -9.57
N GLN A 38 1.65 -6.10 -8.51
CA GLN A 38 1.04 -7.43 -8.44
C GLN A 38 -0.49 -7.40 -8.61
N ARG A 39 -1.15 -6.37 -8.07
CA ARG A 39 -2.60 -6.18 -8.22
C ARG A 39 -3.01 -5.76 -9.62
N GLN A 40 -2.16 -5.01 -10.31
CA GLN A 40 -2.38 -4.68 -11.72
C GLN A 40 -2.24 -5.92 -12.60
N ASP A 41 -1.20 -6.72 -12.38
CA ASP A 41 -1.00 -7.99 -13.09
C ASP A 41 -2.18 -8.95 -12.83
N ALA A 42 -2.65 -9.04 -11.58
CA ALA A 42 -3.86 -9.77 -11.22
C ALA A 42 -5.12 -9.24 -11.93
N SER A 43 -5.28 -7.92 -12.06
CA SER A 43 -6.41 -7.33 -12.81
C SER A 43 -6.38 -7.71 -14.29
N THR A 44 -5.20 -7.79 -14.90
CA THR A 44 -5.02 -8.30 -16.27
C THR A 44 -5.41 -9.77 -16.37
N CYS A 45 -4.94 -10.62 -15.45
CA CYS A 45 -5.31 -12.03 -15.40
C CYS A 45 -6.84 -12.23 -15.27
N ILE A 46 -7.51 -11.43 -14.43
CA ILE A 46 -8.98 -11.45 -14.31
C ILE A 46 -9.66 -11.16 -15.65
N LYS A 47 -9.16 -10.17 -16.42
CA LYS A 47 -9.71 -9.84 -17.75
C LYS A 47 -9.52 -10.97 -18.75
N GLU A 48 -8.40 -11.68 -18.69
CA GLU A 48 -8.14 -12.83 -19.57
C GLU A 48 -9.15 -13.95 -19.31
N VAL A 49 -9.42 -14.23 -18.02
CA VAL A 49 -10.46 -15.18 -17.63
C VAL A 49 -11.84 -14.73 -18.11
N GLU A 50 -12.21 -13.46 -17.89
CA GLU A 50 -13.48 -12.92 -18.39
C GLU A 50 -13.60 -13.05 -19.92
N SER A 51 -12.52 -12.76 -20.64
CA SER A 51 -12.46 -12.88 -22.10
C SER A 51 -12.59 -14.33 -22.56
N TYR A 52 -12.08 -15.30 -21.80
CA TYR A 52 -12.32 -16.71 -22.06
C TYR A 52 -13.79 -17.09 -21.86
N ILE A 53 -14.39 -16.72 -20.74
CA ILE A 53 -15.79 -17.04 -20.44
C ILE A 53 -16.74 -16.42 -21.47
N ASN A 54 -16.47 -15.20 -21.94
CA ASN A 54 -17.27 -14.52 -22.95
C ASN A 54 -17.17 -15.15 -24.35
N ARG A 55 -16.12 -15.94 -24.62
CA ARG A 55 -15.98 -16.70 -25.89
C ARG A 55 -16.78 -17.99 -25.90
N LEU A 56 -17.19 -18.51 -24.74
CA LEU A 56 -17.93 -19.76 -24.65
C LEU A 56 -19.38 -19.58 -25.09
N ALA A 57 -19.89 -20.50 -25.89
CA ALA A 57 -21.31 -20.60 -26.18
C ALA A 57 -22.06 -21.25 -25.01
N ASN A 58 -23.34 -20.89 -24.84
CA ASN A 58 -24.23 -21.45 -23.81
C ASN A 58 -23.71 -21.33 -22.35
N THR A 59 -22.93 -20.29 -22.04
CA THR A 59 -22.43 -20.02 -20.68
C THR A 59 -23.57 -19.86 -19.65
N PRO A 60 -23.47 -20.49 -18.46
CA PRO A 60 -24.49 -20.38 -17.41
C PRO A 60 -24.75 -18.94 -16.97
N LYS A 61 -26.02 -18.60 -16.69
CA LYS A 61 -26.43 -17.29 -16.16
C LYS A 61 -25.75 -16.93 -14.84
N GLU A 62 -25.46 -17.93 -14.01
CA GLU A 62 -24.74 -17.76 -12.74
C GLU A 62 -23.35 -17.17 -12.94
N PHE A 63 -22.65 -17.51 -14.04
CA PHE A 63 -21.35 -16.92 -14.35
C PHE A 63 -21.49 -15.46 -14.72
N GLN A 64 -22.52 -15.10 -15.50
CA GLN A 64 -22.78 -13.69 -15.85
C GLN A 64 -22.93 -12.83 -14.59
N SER A 65 -23.74 -13.28 -13.62
CA SER A 65 -23.92 -12.56 -12.35
C SER A 65 -22.60 -12.37 -11.60
N LYS A 66 -21.76 -13.41 -11.53
CA LYS A 66 -20.44 -13.31 -10.87
C LYS A 66 -19.49 -12.37 -11.61
N PHE A 67 -19.54 -12.34 -12.94
CA PHE A 67 -18.71 -11.42 -13.72
C PHE A 67 -19.14 -9.96 -13.58
N GLU A 68 -20.41 -9.68 -13.34
CA GLU A 68 -20.83 -8.31 -12.96
C GLU A 68 -20.22 -7.90 -11.61
N GLU A 69 -20.21 -8.78 -10.61
CA GLU A 69 -19.54 -8.51 -9.32
C GLU A 69 -18.02 -8.32 -9.50
N ILE A 70 -17.38 -9.18 -10.29
CA ILE A 70 -15.94 -9.07 -10.62
C ILE A 70 -15.64 -7.72 -11.28
N ARG A 71 -16.44 -7.28 -12.25
CA ARG A 71 -16.27 -5.98 -12.91
C ARG A 71 -16.36 -4.84 -11.93
N ILE A 72 -17.35 -4.85 -11.03
CA ILE A 72 -17.49 -3.83 -9.98
C ILE A 72 -16.21 -3.72 -9.15
N GLN A 73 -15.62 -4.86 -8.74
CA GLN A 73 -14.37 -4.84 -7.98
C GLN A 73 -13.19 -4.31 -8.80
N VAL A 74 -13.07 -4.74 -10.06
CA VAL A 74 -11.98 -4.28 -10.95
C VAL A 74 -12.11 -2.79 -11.26
N ASP A 75 -13.32 -2.29 -11.50
CA ASP A 75 -13.58 -0.88 -11.78
C ASP A 75 -13.35 -0.02 -10.55
N LYS A 76 -13.72 -0.50 -9.36
CA LYS A 76 -13.36 0.14 -8.09
C LYS A 76 -11.84 0.29 -7.94
N PHE A 77 -11.09 -0.76 -8.27
CA PHE A 77 -9.63 -0.71 -8.22
C PHE A 77 -9.08 0.33 -9.22
N ARG A 78 -9.55 0.34 -10.46
CA ARG A 78 -9.13 1.31 -11.49
C ARG A 78 -9.47 2.75 -11.11
N ALA A 79 -10.68 3.00 -10.64
CA ALA A 79 -11.10 4.34 -10.22
C ALA A 79 -10.20 4.91 -9.12
N ILE A 80 -9.74 4.05 -8.18
CA ILE A 80 -8.77 4.48 -7.17
C ILE A 80 -7.42 4.82 -7.83
N LEU A 81 -6.96 4.05 -8.81
CA LEU A 81 -5.71 4.36 -9.51
C LEU A 81 -5.81 5.68 -10.29
N ASP A 82 -6.89 5.90 -11.03
CA ASP A 82 -7.09 7.10 -11.85
C ASP A 82 -7.18 8.36 -10.98
N LEU A 83 -7.77 8.27 -9.78
CA LEU A 83 -7.84 9.39 -8.84
C LEU A 83 -6.49 9.72 -8.19
N GLN A 84 -5.61 8.74 -8.02
CA GLN A 84 -4.36 8.90 -7.24
C GLN A 84 -3.14 9.12 -8.11
N PHE A 85 -3.19 8.68 -9.37
CA PHE A 85 -2.10 8.81 -10.32
C PHE A 85 -2.56 9.70 -11.48
N ASP A 86 -2.03 10.92 -11.57
CA ASP A 86 -2.35 11.92 -12.60
C ASP A 86 -2.26 11.32 -14.03
N ASP A 87 -3.18 11.66 -14.95
CA ASP A 87 -3.43 10.97 -16.23
C ASP A 87 -2.18 10.66 -17.08
N LYS A 88 -1.18 11.56 -17.06
CA LYS A 88 0.09 11.37 -17.80
C LYS A 88 1.04 10.35 -17.17
N LYS A 89 0.94 10.12 -15.85
CA LYS A 89 1.69 9.11 -15.10
C LYS A 89 0.86 7.84 -14.89
N ALA A 90 -0.46 7.97 -14.74
CA ALA A 90 -1.40 6.88 -14.87
C ALA A 90 -1.24 6.22 -16.23
N GLN A 91 -1.16 6.92 -17.38
CA GLN A 91 -0.93 6.26 -18.68
C GLN A 91 0.35 5.41 -18.77
N GLN A 92 1.38 5.65 -17.95
CA GLN A 92 2.54 4.72 -17.84
C GLN A 92 2.28 3.52 -16.92
N VAL A 93 1.31 3.64 -16.02
CA VAL A 93 0.86 2.64 -15.03
C VAL A 93 -0.40 1.88 -15.51
N THR A 94 -1.19 2.44 -16.42
CA THR A 94 -2.49 2.00 -16.95
C THR A 94 -2.43 1.75 -18.46
N GLY A 95 -1.42 2.25 -19.19
CA GLY A 95 -1.20 1.97 -20.61
C GLY A 95 -0.93 0.49 -20.89
N SER A 96 -0.58 -0.28 -19.87
CA SER A 96 -0.51 -1.74 -19.90
C SER A 96 -1.88 -2.44 -19.84
N VAL A 97 -2.96 -1.74 -19.47
CA VAL A 97 -4.30 -2.29 -19.27
C VAL A 97 -5.16 -2.21 -20.54
N SER A 98 -4.76 -1.43 -21.56
CA SER A 98 -5.55 -1.17 -22.79
C SER A 98 -4.90 -1.59 -24.12
N GLY A 99 -3.72 -2.22 -24.12
CA GLY A 99 -3.23 -2.94 -25.31
C GLY A 99 -1.80 -2.56 -25.73
N ALA A 100 -1.05 -3.61 -26.10
CA ALA A 100 0.25 -3.59 -26.77
C ALA A 100 1.38 -2.78 -26.11
N GLY A 101 2.31 -3.49 -25.44
CA GLY A 101 3.69 -3.05 -25.33
C GLY A 101 4.19 -2.89 -23.90
N VAL A 102 5.19 -3.72 -23.56
CA VAL A 102 5.92 -3.75 -22.30
C VAL A 102 6.61 -2.42 -22.03
N ALA A 103 6.11 -1.65 -21.06
CA ALA A 103 6.84 -0.55 -20.43
C ALA A 103 6.55 -0.45 -18.91
N MET A 104 6.55 -1.59 -18.21
CA MET A 104 6.22 -1.72 -16.77
C MET A 104 7.32 -1.25 -15.79
N GLY A 105 8.13 -0.26 -16.16
CA GLY A 105 9.33 0.12 -15.38
C GLY A 105 9.49 1.62 -15.08
N ALA A 106 8.90 2.51 -15.87
CA ALA A 106 9.23 3.94 -15.81
C ALA A 106 8.31 4.77 -14.90
N GLY A 107 7.05 4.37 -14.72
CA GLY A 107 6.07 5.17 -13.99
C GLY A 107 6.37 5.25 -12.49
N VAL A 108 6.83 4.16 -11.87
CA VAL A 108 6.89 4.07 -10.41
C VAL A 108 8.13 4.74 -9.80
N ALA A 109 9.21 4.89 -10.56
CA ALA A 109 10.42 5.59 -10.12
C ALA A 109 10.25 7.13 -10.05
N ALA A 110 9.18 7.68 -10.64
CA ALA A 110 8.94 9.13 -10.71
C ALA A 110 8.17 9.71 -9.50
N PHE A 111 7.98 8.92 -8.44
CA PHE A 111 7.20 9.32 -7.28
C PHE A 111 8.12 9.50 -6.08
N GLY A 112 8.45 10.75 -5.78
CA GLY A 112 9.10 11.14 -4.52
C GLY A 112 8.11 11.02 -3.33
N PRO A 113 8.02 12.01 -2.44
CA PRO A 113 7.02 12.07 -1.36
C PRO A 113 5.57 11.74 -1.76
N SER A 114 5.23 11.89 -3.05
CA SER A 114 3.94 11.55 -3.65
C SER A 114 3.65 10.05 -3.74
N ALA A 115 4.65 9.16 -3.84
CA ALA A 115 4.39 7.71 -3.92
C ALA A 115 3.85 7.19 -2.61
N ALA A 116 4.53 7.54 -1.51
CA ALA A 116 4.16 7.12 -0.16
C ALA A 116 2.74 7.59 0.17
N MET A 117 2.40 8.82 -0.22
CA MET A 117 1.05 9.37 -0.06
C MET A 117 0.01 8.67 -0.93
N ALA A 118 0.31 8.40 -2.20
CA ALA A 118 -0.59 7.68 -3.11
C ALA A 118 -0.84 6.24 -2.62
N ILE A 119 0.19 5.56 -2.13
CA ILE A 119 0.12 4.23 -1.53
C ILE A 119 -0.74 4.25 -0.27
N ALA A 120 -0.44 5.15 0.66
CA ALA A 120 -1.20 5.31 1.90
C ALA A 120 -2.67 5.62 1.61
N THR A 121 -2.95 6.39 0.55
CA THR A 121 -4.32 6.72 0.17
C THR A 121 -5.03 5.56 -0.52
N THR A 122 -4.35 4.86 -1.43
CA THR A 122 -4.89 3.74 -2.21
C THR A 122 -5.20 2.55 -1.31
N PHE A 123 -4.27 2.22 -0.41
CA PHE A 123 -4.34 0.98 0.36
C PHE A 123 -4.56 1.20 1.84
N GLY A 124 -4.21 2.35 2.40
CA GLY A 124 -4.31 2.60 3.82
C GLY A 124 -5.74 2.75 4.32
N THR A 125 -5.92 2.48 5.61
CA THR A 125 -7.09 2.87 6.38
C THR A 125 -6.75 3.97 7.38
N ALA A 126 -7.67 4.89 7.59
CA ALA A 126 -7.61 5.83 8.70
C ALA A 126 -7.76 5.08 10.03
N SER A 127 -7.41 5.71 11.15
CA SER A 127 -7.53 5.10 12.49
C SER A 127 -8.97 4.74 12.92
N THR A 128 -9.98 5.16 12.16
CA THR A 128 -11.39 4.77 12.32
C THR A 128 -11.74 3.50 11.52
N GLY A 129 -10.79 2.90 10.80
CA GLY A 129 -11.01 1.81 9.86
C GLY A 129 -11.52 2.26 8.48
N THR A 130 -11.84 3.54 8.30
CA THR A 130 -12.28 4.09 7.01
C THR A 130 -11.16 4.01 5.98
N ALA A 131 -11.45 3.51 4.77
CA ALA A 131 -10.49 3.53 3.68
C ALA A 131 -10.07 4.97 3.35
N ILE A 132 -8.77 5.25 3.28
CA ILE A 132 -8.27 6.60 2.98
C ILE A 132 -8.68 7.02 1.56
N SER A 133 -8.78 6.06 0.64
CA SER A 133 -9.29 6.26 -0.73
C SER A 133 -10.75 6.74 -0.80
N ALA A 134 -11.52 6.60 0.28
CA ALA A 134 -12.90 7.09 0.37
C ALA A 134 -12.97 8.52 0.95
N LEU A 135 -11.84 9.08 1.39
CA LEU A 135 -11.74 10.45 1.86
C LEU A 135 -11.31 11.37 0.71
N SER A 136 -11.54 12.67 0.86
CA SER A 136 -11.11 13.68 -0.10
C SER A 136 -10.47 14.89 0.58
N GLY A 137 -9.74 15.68 -0.21
CA GLY A 137 -9.13 16.94 0.22
C GLY A 137 -8.22 16.78 1.45
N ALA A 138 -8.34 17.71 2.39
CA ALA A 138 -7.51 17.73 3.59
C ALA A 138 -7.66 16.45 4.45
N ALA A 139 -8.84 15.83 4.48
CA ALA A 139 -9.05 14.61 5.26
C ALA A 139 -8.24 13.43 4.71
N ALA A 140 -8.21 13.25 3.39
CA ALA A 140 -7.40 12.21 2.74
C ALA A 140 -5.91 12.43 2.99
N THR A 141 -5.43 13.65 2.76
CA THR A 141 -4.02 14.01 2.98
C THR A 141 -3.61 13.79 4.43
N ASN A 142 -4.45 14.21 5.39
CA ASN A 142 -4.17 14.07 6.81
C ASN A 142 -4.17 12.60 7.26
N ALA A 143 -5.11 11.81 6.77
CA ALA A 143 -5.16 10.38 7.07
C ALA A 143 -3.99 9.63 6.43
N ALA A 144 -3.59 9.96 5.21
CA ALA A 144 -2.42 9.40 4.54
C ALA A 144 -1.13 9.75 5.27
N LEU A 145 -0.95 11.01 5.69
CA LEU A 145 0.19 11.43 6.51
C LEU A 145 0.18 10.73 7.86
N ALA A 146 -0.98 10.58 8.52
CA ALA A 146 -1.07 9.82 9.75
C ALA A 146 -0.73 8.34 9.54
N TRP A 147 -1.16 7.75 8.41
CA TRP A 147 -0.84 6.37 8.06
C TRP A 147 0.66 6.17 7.85
N LEU A 148 1.32 7.09 7.14
CA LEU A 148 2.77 7.13 7.01
C LEU A 148 3.49 7.38 8.35
N GLY A 149 2.88 8.19 9.20
CA GLY A 149 3.31 8.51 10.57
C GLY A 149 3.20 7.36 11.56
N GLY A 150 2.78 6.17 11.13
CA GLY A 150 2.53 5.02 12.02
C GLY A 150 1.28 5.17 12.88
N GLY A 151 0.27 5.92 12.40
CA GLY A 151 -1.08 5.98 12.95
C GLY A 151 -1.42 7.33 13.58
N ALA A 152 -2.70 7.54 13.89
CA ALA A 152 -3.13 8.72 14.63
C ALA A 152 -2.45 8.80 16.01
N LEU A 153 -2.24 10.01 16.50
CA LEU A 153 -1.68 10.25 17.84
C LEU A 153 -2.48 9.54 18.94
N ALA A 154 -3.81 9.49 18.78
CA ALA A 154 -4.72 8.81 19.69
C ALA A 154 -4.54 7.28 19.70
N ALA A 155 -4.09 6.69 18.60
CA ALA A 155 -3.75 5.26 18.50
C ALA A 155 -2.31 4.97 18.95
N GLY A 156 -1.63 5.96 19.57
CA GLY A 156 -0.24 5.84 20.00
C GLY A 156 0.80 6.02 18.89
N GLY A 157 0.37 6.40 17.67
CA GLY A 157 1.23 6.71 16.55
C GLY A 157 1.80 8.13 16.57
N GLY A 158 2.68 8.44 15.63
CA GLY A 158 3.31 9.76 15.49
C GLY A 158 2.43 10.80 14.75
N GLY A 159 1.29 10.37 14.20
CA GLY A 159 0.33 11.23 13.50
C GLY A 159 0.92 11.91 12.27
N MET A 160 0.23 12.96 11.80
CA MET A 160 0.68 13.74 10.65
C MET A 160 2.04 14.40 10.86
N ALA A 161 2.43 14.68 12.11
CA ALA A 161 3.74 15.25 12.41
C ALA A 161 4.87 14.29 12.06
N ALA A 162 4.75 13.02 12.47
CA ALA A 162 5.70 11.98 12.09
C ALA A 162 5.62 11.64 10.60
N GLY A 163 4.43 11.66 9.99
CA GLY A 163 4.27 11.48 8.55
C GLY A 163 4.98 12.56 7.74
N ASN A 164 4.82 13.82 8.11
CA ASN A 164 5.55 14.94 7.50
C ASN A 164 7.05 14.85 7.74
N ALA A 165 7.47 14.41 8.94
CA ALA A 165 8.88 14.15 9.22
C ALA A 165 9.42 13.05 8.29
N LEU A 166 8.70 11.94 8.09
CA LEU A 166 9.08 10.88 7.16
C LEU A 166 9.24 11.40 5.74
N LEU A 167 8.27 12.18 5.24
CA LEU A 167 8.36 12.77 3.91
C LEU A 167 9.57 13.72 3.80
N ALA A 168 9.84 14.53 4.82
CA ALA A 168 11.02 15.40 4.87
C ALA A 168 12.34 14.61 4.96
N MET A 169 12.32 13.43 5.59
CA MET A 169 13.46 12.51 5.72
C MET A 169 13.87 11.86 4.40
N THR A 170 12.93 11.73 3.44
CA THR A 170 13.23 11.24 2.08
C THR A 170 13.96 12.26 1.19
N GLY A 171 14.30 13.44 1.71
CA GLY A 171 15.19 14.41 1.06
C GLY A 171 16.63 14.38 1.60
N PRO A 172 17.62 14.94 0.88
CA PRO A 172 19.05 14.89 1.24
C PRO A 172 19.41 15.58 2.58
N ILE A 173 18.44 16.23 3.25
CA ILE A 173 18.62 17.06 4.45
C ILE A 173 17.63 16.60 5.55
N GLY A 174 17.38 15.30 5.63
CA GLY A 174 16.30 14.68 6.41
C GLY A 174 16.35 14.79 7.94
N TRP A 175 17.07 15.73 8.54
CA TRP A 175 17.24 15.79 10.00
C TRP A 175 17.00 17.18 10.61
N ALA A 176 16.72 18.21 9.79
CA ALA A 176 16.73 19.59 10.27
C ALA A 176 15.47 20.02 11.05
N ILE A 177 14.32 19.35 10.93
CA ILE A 177 13.04 19.99 11.32
C ILE A 177 12.17 19.16 12.29
N GLY A 178 12.55 17.91 12.62
CA GLY A 178 11.81 17.06 13.56
C GLY A 178 12.12 17.29 15.05
N GLY A 179 12.07 18.53 15.54
CA GLY A 179 11.92 18.80 16.98
C GLY A 179 13.10 19.39 17.77
N LEU A 180 14.28 19.60 17.18
CA LEU A 180 15.42 20.25 17.86
C LEU A 180 16.11 21.32 17.00
N ALA A 181 15.36 22.34 16.57
CA ALA A 181 15.96 23.64 16.31
C ALA A 181 16.43 24.25 17.66
N ILE A 182 17.51 23.72 18.24
CA ILE A 182 18.24 24.40 19.32
C ILE A 182 19.19 25.40 18.66
N THR A 183 18.64 26.43 18.03
CA THR A 183 19.37 27.63 17.64
C THR A 183 18.93 28.73 18.59
N GLY A 184 19.66 28.90 19.69
CA GLY A 184 19.42 30.02 20.62
C GLY A 184 20.10 29.90 22.00
N GLY A 185 21.41 30.20 22.06
CA GLY A 185 22.05 30.81 23.24
C GLY A 185 22.71 29.87 24.26
N ALA A 186 24.04 29.85 24.26
CA ALA A 186 24.92 29.06 25.14
C ALA A 186 24.92 29.46 26.64
N VAL A 187 23.98 30.27 27.14
CA VAL A 187 24.11 30.93 28.45
C VAL A 187 23.11 30.46 29.53
N PHE A 188 22.14 29.58 29.23
CA PHE A 188 21.12 29.12 30.21
C PHE A 188 21.03 27.58 30.42
N MET A 189 22.16 26.88 30.30
CA MET A 189 22.19 25.47 29.84
C MET A 189 21.78 24.36 30.82
N ARG A 190 21.79 24.51 32.15
CA ARG A 190 21.55 23.33 33.05
C ARG A 190 20.08 22.92 33.19
N LYS A 191 19.13 23.87 33.28
CA LYS A 191 17.68 23.58 33.34
C LYS A 191 17.15 23.14 31.96
N LYS A 192 17.56 23.81 30.88
CA LYS A 192 17.20 23.43 29.50
C LYS A 192 17.76 22.07 29.08
N ASN A 193 18.96 21.66 29.52
CA ASN A 193 19.51 20.35 29.12
C ASN A 193 18.66 19.17 29.61
N LYS A 194 18.09 19.24 30.82
CA LYS A 194 17.17 18.20 31.32
C LYS A 194 15.88 18.18 30.52
N GLU A 195 15.30 19.35 30.25
CA GLU A 195 14.07 19.47 29.44
C GLU A 195 14.26 18.97 28.00
N ILE A 196 15.39 19.33 27.37
CA ILE A 196 15.76 18.83 26.03
C ILE A 196 15.93 17.32 26.05
N ALA A 197 16.58 16.76 27.07
CA ALA A 197 16.74 15.32 27.21
C ALA A 197 15.39 14.60 27.35
N LEU A 198 14.47 15.14 28.18
CA LEU A 198 13.13 14.59 28.36
C LEU A 198 12.28 14.68 27.08
N LYS A 199 12.35 15.81 26.37
CA LYS A 199 11.69 15.98 25.06
C LYS A 199 12.22 14.98 24.03
N ALA A 200 13.55 14.88 23.90
CA ALA A 200 14.18 13.95 22.98
C ALA A 200 13.82 12.49 23.29
N GLN A 201 13.77 12.11 24.58
CA GLN A 201 13.33 10.78 25.00
C GLN A 201 11.85 10.53 24.70
N SER A 202 10.97 11.52 24.94
CA SER A 202 9.55 11.41 24.62
C SER A 202 9.30 11.26 23.12
N GLU A 203 9.99 12.03 22.28
CA GLU A 203 9.90 11.91 20.82
C GLU A 203 10.49 10.58 20.34
N ALA A 204 11.62 10.13 20.91
CA ALA A 204 12.18 8.82 20.59
C ALA A 204 11.18 7.68 20.86
N LEU A 205 10.45 7.73 21.99
CA LEU A 205 9.40 6.76 22.30
C LEU A 205 8.23 6.79 21.32
N LYS A 206 7.81 7.97 20.85
CA LYS A 206 6.77 8.09 19.82
C LYS A 206 7.23 7.49 18.49
N ILE A 207 8.46 7.79 18.08
CA ILE A 207 9.06 7.23 16.85
C ILE A 207 9.18 5.71 16.96
N SER A 208 9.61 5.16 18.10
CA SER A 208 9.66 3.71 18.32
C SER A 208 8.29 3.03 18.13
N LYS A 209 7.20 3.65 18.60
CA LYS A 209 5.85 3.14 18.37
C LYS A 209 5.49 3.18 16.89
N SER A 210 5.77 4.29 16.21
CA SER A 210 5.55 4.40 14.76
C SER A 210 6.34 3.36 13.95
N ILE A 211 7.57 3.03 14.35
CA ILE A 211 8.36 1.95 13.74
C ILE A 211 7.63 0.60 13.87
N ALA A 212 7.12 0.27 15.06
CA ALA A 212 6.41 -0.98 15.28
C ALA A 212 5.18 -1.11 14.36
N VAL A 213 4.44 -0.02 14.17
CA VAL A 213 3.34 0.00 13.22
C VAL A 213 3.83 -0.15 11.78
N LEU A 214 4.84 0.61 11.34
CA LEU A 214 5.35 0.47 9.98
C LEU A 214 5.84 -0.96 9.69
N LYS A 215 6.44 -1.63 10.67
CA LYS A 215 6.78 -3.06 10.57
C LYS A 215 5.55 -3.96 10.42
N ALA A 216 4.47 -3.70 11.16
CA ALA A 216 3.22 -4.43 11.00
C ALA A 216 2.60 -4.24 9.61
N ALA A 217 2.58 -3.00 9.12
CA ALA A 217 2.13 -2.68 7.76
C ALA A 217 3.00 -3.37 6.70
N ASP A 218 4.33 -3.36 6.86
CA ASP A 218 5.28 -4.05 5.97
C ASP A 218 4.98 -5.55 5.85
N LEU A 219 4.70 -6.20 6.99
CA LEU A 219 4.32 -7.61 7.02
C LEU A 219 2.98 -7.88 6.34
N GLU A 220 1.98 -7.03 6.57
CA GLU A 220 0.68 -7.16 5.92
C GLU A 220 0.80 -6.96 4.40
N ILE A 221 1.53 -5.94 3.95
CA ILE A 221 1.81 -5.69 2.52
C ILE A 221 2.51 -6.88 1.89
N SER A 222 3.55 -7.41 2.54
CA SER A 222 4.28 -8.57 2.04
C SER A 222 3.37 -9.80 1.92
N ARG A 223 2.53 -10.04 2.92
CA ARG A 223 1.54 -11.13 2.90
C ARG A 223 0.53 -10.96 1.76
N LEU A 224 -0.04 -9.76 1.60
CA LEU A 224 -0.99 -9.48 0.52
C LEU A 224 -0.32 -9.63 -0.85
N THR A 225 0.94 -9.24 -0.98
CA THR A 225 1.70 -9.37 -2.22
C THR A 225 1.83 -10.84 -2.62
N ILE A 226 2.24 -11.69 -1.69
CA ILE A 226 2.35 -13.14 -1.90
C ILE A 226 0.99 -13.73 -2.25
N LEU A 227 -0.05 -13.44 -1.47
CA LEU A 227 -1.40 -13.95 -1.72
C LEU A 227 -1.93 -13.54 -3.09
N THR A 228 -1.78 -12.27 -3.49
CA THR A 228 -2.21 -11.80 -4.81
C THR A 228 -1.47 -12.52 -5.93
N GLN A 229 -0.15 -12.68 -5.79
CA GLN A 229 0.67 -13.37 -6.78
C GLN A 229 0.31 -14.86 -6.90
N GLU A 230 0.11 -15.56 -5.77
CA GLU A 230 -0.27 -16.98 -5.75
C GLU A 230 -1.64 -17.22 -6.38
N HIS A 231 -2.64 -16.40 -6.02
CA HIS A 231 -3.97 -16.50 -6.62
C HIS A 231 -3.90 -16.23 -8.13
N SER A 232 -3.22 -15.16 -8.56
CA SER A 232 -3.06 -14.82 -9.98
C SER A 232 -2.40 -15.96 -10.77
N ASN A 233 -1.30 -16.53 -10.25
CA ASN A 233 -0.61 -17.65 -10.87
C ASN A 233 -1.49 -18.91 -10.96
N ASN A 234 -2.29 -19.17 -9.93
CA ASN A 234 -3.20 -20.31 -9.92
C ASN A 234 -4.35 -20.12 -10.94
N LEU A 235 -4.92 -18.92 -11.03
CA LEU A 235 -5.91 -18.59 -12.07
C LEU A 235 -5.34 -18.79 -13.47
N ALA A 236 -4.15 -18.24 -13.75
CA ALA A 236 -3.51 -18.35 -15.06
C ALA A 236 -3.29 -19.83 -15.46
N LYS A 237 -2.88 -20.68 -14.51
CA LYS A 237 -2.74 -22.13 -14.73
C LYS A 237 -4.09 -22.80 -15.02
N GLN A 238 -5.12 -22.51 -14.22
CA GLN A 238 -6.46 -23.06 -14.41
C GLN A 238 -7.05 -22.65 -15.77
N LEU A 239 -6.86 -21.39 -16.15
CA LEU A 239 -7.27 -20.85 -17.44
C LEU A 239 -6.57 -21.58 -18.58
N ALA A 240 -5.24 -21.68 -18.55
CA ALA A 240 -4.46 -22.36 -19.58
C ALA A 240 -4.87 -23.83 -19.76
N LEU A 241 -5.15 -24.54 -18.67
CA LEU A 241 -5.63 -25.92 -18.72
C LEU A 241 -7.00 -26.02 -19.38
N LEU A 242 -7.93 -25.12 -19.05
CA LEU A 242 -9.26 -25.08 -19.67
C LEU A 242 -9.17 -24.73 -21.15
N GLU A 243 -8.38 -23.72 -21.54
CA GLU A 243 -8.18 -23.35 -22.94
C GLU A 243 -7.58 -24.48 -23.79
N GLN A 244 -6.77 -25.35 -23.19
CA GLN A 244 -6.16 -26.47 -23.91
C GLN A 244 -7.12 -27.64 -24.15
N ARG A 245 -8.05 -27.90 -23.22
CA ARG A 245 -8.80 -29.18 -23.19
C ARG A 245 -10.31 -29.05 -23.33
N ALA A 246 -10.88 -27.89 -23.01
CA ALA A 246 -12.32 -27.70 -23.00
C ALA A 246 -12.84 -27.30 -24.40
N PRO A 247 -14.05 -27.75 -24.78
CA PRO A 247 -14.68 -27.32 -26.02
C PRO A 247 -15.13 -25.85 -25.93
N LEU A 248 -15.55 -25.27 -27.07
CA LEU A 248 -16.01 -23.87 -27.11
C LEU A 248 -17.50 -23.70 -26.73
N ASP A 249 -18.27 -24.78 -26.68
CA ASP A 249 -19.65 -24.77 -26.19
C ASP A 249 -19.67 -25.36 -24.77
N TYR A 250 -20.16 -24.59 -23.80
CA TYR A 250 -20.27 -25.03 -22.41
C TYR A 250 -21.12 -26.30 -22.26
N LYS A 251 -22.10 -26.53 -23.14
CA LYS A 251 -22.94 -27.73 -23.08
C LYS A 251 -22.16 -29.01 -23.32
N ASP A 252 -21.08 -28.92 -24.09
CA ASP A 252 -20.22 -30.05 -24.44
C ASP A 252 -19.16 -30.33 -23.36
N PHE A 253 -19.10 -29.53 -22.29
CA PHE A 253 -18.16 -29.77 -21.20
C PHE A 253 -18.53 -31.05 -20.46
N ASP A 254 -17.51 -31.85 -20.16
CA ASP A 254 -17.63 -32.95 -19.22
C ASP A 254 -17.78 -32.44 -17.77
N ASN A 255 -18.02 -33.35 -16.82
CA ASN A 255 -18.27 -32.97 -15.42
C ASN A 255 -17.04 -32.35 -14.75
N ASP A 256 -15.83 -32.80 -15.10
CA ASP A 256 -14.59 -32.30 -14.52
C ASP A 256 -14.33 -30.87 -15.03
N GLN A 257 -14.48 -30.65 -16.34
CA GLN A 257 -14.40 -29.33 -16.97
C GLN A 257 -15.42 -28.35 -16.38
N LYS A 258 -16.66 -28.79 -16.12
CA LYS A 258 -17.70 -27.99 -15.45
C LYS A 258 -17.32 -27.62 -14.01
N TYR A 259 -16.70 -28.55 -13.28
CA TYR A 259 -16.18 -28.27 -11.95
C TYR A 259 -15.03 -27.26 -11.99
N GLU A 260 -14.07 -27.44 -12.90
CA GLU A 260 -12.88 -26.60 -13.02
C GLU A 260 -13.20 -25.18 -13.48
N ILE A 261 -14.11 -25.00 -14.43
CA ILE A 261 -14.55 -23.65 -14.84
C ILE A 261 -15.35 -22.97 -13.72
N GLY A 262 -16.16 -23.71 -12.97
CA GLY A 262 -16.84 -23.18 -11.78
C GLY A 262 -15.84 -22.72 -10.70
N ALA A 263 -14.79 -23.51 -10.47
CA ALA A 263 -13.69 -23.14 -9.57
C ALA A 263 -12.92 -21.92 -10.09
N LEU A 264 -12.62 -21.85 -11.38
CA LEU A 264 -11.95 -20.70 -12.00
C LEU A 264 -12.76 -19.41 -11.78
N VAL A 265 -14.07 -19.43 -12.01
CA VAL A 265 -14.93 -18.25 -11.79
C VAL A 265 -14.96 -17.83 -10.32
N ASN A 266 -15.08 -18.79 -9.39
CA ASN A 266 -15.02 -18.49 -7.95
C ASN A 266 -13.68 -17.90 -7.51
N ASN A 267 -12.58 -18.47 -8.01
CA ASN A 267 -11.24 -17.99 -7.72
C ASN A 267 -11.01 -16.59 -8.32
N THR A 268 -11.61 -16.30 -9.47
CA THR A 268 -11.59 -14.97 -10.11
C THR A 268 -12.33 -13.94 -9.28
N LEU A 269 -13.49 -14.28 -8.71
CA LEU A 269 -14.20 -13.42 -7.76
C LEU A 269 -13.33 -13.13 -6.53
N ALA A 270 -12.76 -14.16 -5.90
CA ALA A 270 -11.87 -14.00 -4.75
C ALA A 270 -10.64 -13.12 -5.05
N LEU A 271 -10.02 -13.27 -6.23
CA LEU A 271 -8.91 -12.42 -6.64
C LEU A 271 -9.35 -10.97 -6.86
N SER A 272 -10.53 -10.74 -7.44
CA SER A 272 -11.06 -9.38 -7.66
C SER A 272 -11.36 -8.64 -6.34
N GLU A 273 -11.79 -9.35 -5.30
CA GLU A 273 -11.91 -8.80 -3.95
C GLU A 273 -10.53 -8.53 -3.33
N LEU A 274 -9.57 -9.46 -3.52
CA LEU A 274 -8.24 -9.36 -2.93
C LEU A 274 -7.43 -8.15 -3.44
N ILE A 275 -7.57 -7.79 -4.72
CA ILE A 275 -6.91 -6.59 -5.28
C ILE A 275 -7.40 -5.29 -4.64
N ASN A 276 -8.59 -5.30 -4.02
CA ASN A 276 -9.17 -4.15 -3.32
C ASN A 276 -8.89 -4.13 -1.81
N LYS A 277 -8.27 -5.19 -1.26
CA LYS A 277 -8.04 -5.32 0.18
C LYS A 277 -7.12 -4.20 0.70
N LYS A 278 -7.52 -3.57 1.81
CA LYS A 278 -6.78 -2.47 2.44
C LYS A 278 -5.70 -3.00 3.40
N VAL A 279 -4.70 -2.17 3.65
CA VAL A 279 -3.62 -2.35 4.62
C VAL A 279 -3.91 -1.43 5.79
N GLY A 280 -4.11 -1.99 6.97
CA GLY A 280 -4.71 -1.26 8.08
C GLY A 280 -4.08 -1.58 9.42
N TYR A 281 -4.27 -0.64 10.33
CA TYR A 281 -4.03 -0.86 11.75
C TYR A 281 -5.04 -1.91 12.22
N ALA A 282 -4.57 -3.14 12.48
CA ALA A 282 -5.39 -4.11 13.17
C ALA A 282 -5.86 -3.50 14.50
N ASN A 283 -7.17 -3.42 14.69
CA ASN A 283 -7.76 -3.27 16.03
C ASN A 283 -7.63 -4.59 16.77
#